data_AF-A0A0N0TPR0-F1
#
_entry.id   AF-A0A0N0TPR0-F1
#
_cell.length_a   1.000
_cell.length_b   1.000
_cell.length_c   1.000
_cell.angle_alpha   90.00
_cell.angle_beta   90.00
_cell.angle_gamma   90.00
#
_symmetry.space_group_name_H-M   'P 1'
#
loop_
_entity.id
_entity.type
_entity.pdbx_description
1 polymer ?
#
loop_
_entity_poly.entity_id
_entity_poly.type
_entity_poly.pdbx_seq_one_letter_code
_entity_poly.pdbx_strand_id
1 'polypeptide(L)'
;METSLQILLTEDEAPAEQLEELAGQLRRELLQLDVDDVTPVRSAGAPPGARGWDMTQVGALLVIMNQSATALGAVVGAVRRWRDRCRERPTIRLEIDGDVLEIAETSPELTARAFELFVDRHSPAGDRS
;
A
#
# COMPACT_ATOMS: atom_id res chain seq x y z
N MET A 1 9.61 0.13 -16.49
CA MET A 1 10.41 0.01 -15.25
C MET A 1 9.46 -0.51 -14.19
N GLU A 2 9.92 -1.37 -13.30
CA GLU A 2 9.07 -1.91 -12.22
C GLU A 2 9.12 -0.96 -11.01
N THR A 3 7.99 -0.82 -10.33
CA THR A 3 7.87 -0.04 -9.09
C THR A 3 7.42 -0.95 -7.97
N SER A 4 8.16 -0.90 -6.87
CA SER A 4 7.81 -1.57 -5.62
C SER A 4 7.03 -0.62 -4.74
N LEU A 5 5.75 -0.93 -4.49
CA LEU A 5 4.92 -0.26 -3.50
C LEU A 5 4.85 -1.13 -2.25
N GLN A 6 5.26 -0.57 -1.13
CA GLN A 6 5.09 -1.20 0.18
C GLN A 6 3.82 -0.67 0.84
N ILE A 7 3.01 -1.58 1.36
CA ILE A 7 1.77 -1.27 2.06
C ILE A 7 1.88 -1.83 3.46
N LEU A 8 1.63 -0.99 4.45
CA LEU A 8 1.49 -1.42 5.83
C LEU A 8 0.10 -1.09 6.36
N LEU A 9 -0.50 -2.06 7.03
CA LEU A 9 -1.64 -1.91 7.90
C LEU A 9 -1.19 -1.74 9.36
N THR A 10 -1.68 -0.69 10.01
CA THR A 10 -1.51 -0.42 11.45
C THR A 10 -2.87 -0.13 12.05
N GLU A 11 -3.14 -0.66 13.23
CA GLU A 11 -4.36 -0.41 13.96
C GLU A 11 -4.04 -0.40 15.45
N ASP A 12 -4.61 0.59 16.16
CA ASP A 12 -4.38 0.75 17.59
C ASP A 12 -5.04 -0.41 18.33
N GLU A 13 -4.30 -1.09 19.20
CA GLU A 13 -4.74 -2.27 19.97
C GLU A 13 -5.07 -3.54 19.17
N ALA A 14 -4.87 -3.58 17.85
CA ALA A 14 -5.16 -4.76 17.05
C ALA A 14 -4.11 -5.88 17.22
N PRO A 15 -4.54 -7.15 17.44
CA PRO A 15 -3.62 -8.27 17.44
C PRO A 15 -2.99 -8.50 16.05
N ALA A 16 -1.76 -8.99 16.06
CA ALA A 16 -1.00 -9.39 14.88
C ALA A 16 -1.83 -10.27 13.91
N GLU A 17 -2.56 -11.26 14.43
CA GLU A 17 -3.38 -12.18 13.63
C GLU A 17 -4.46 -11.44 12.82
N GLN A 18 -5.13 -10.44 13.41
CA GLN A 18 -6.14 -9.63 12.72
C GLN A 18 -5.51 -8.79 11.60
N LEU A 19 -4.33 -8.20 11.83
CA LEU A 19 -3.58 -7.48 10.81
C LEU A 19 -3.13 -8.40 9.66
N GLU A 20 -2.73 -9.64 9.95
CA GLU A 20 -2.40 -10.64 8.92
C GLU A 20 -3.63 -11.05 8.10
N GLU A 21 -4.78 -11.23 8.74
CA GLU A 21 -6.04 -11.53 8.06
C GLU A 21 -6.46 -10.38 7.16
N LEU A 22 -6.39 -9.14 7.64
CA LEU A 22 -6.67 -7.92 6.88
C LEU A 22 -5.71 -7.78 5.69
N ALA A 23 -4.40 -7.98 5.91
CA ALA A 23 -3.40 -7.99 4.85
C ALA A 23 -3.69 -9.10 3.82
N GLY A 24 -4.09 -10.28 4.27
CA GLY A 24 -4.46 -11.40 3.40
C GLY A 24 -5.71 -11.13 2.57
N GLN A 25 -6.69 -10.38 3.10
CA GLN A 25 -7.84 -9.90 2.35
C GLN A 25 -7.43 -8.87 1.31
N LEU A 26 -6.67 -7.84 1.71
CA LEU A 26 -6.19 -6.80 0.81
C LEU A 26 -5.35 -7.39 -0.34
N ARG A 27 -4.44 -8.32 -0.02
CA ARG A 27 -3.63 -9.03 -1.02
C ARG A 27 -4.48 -9.69 -2.10
N ARG A 28 -5.59 -10.35 -1.73
CA ARG A 28 -6.49 -10.99 -2.71
C ARG A 28 -7.19 -9.98 -3.62
N GLU A 29 -7.48 -8.79 -3.14
CA GLU A 29 -8.02 -7.71 -3.98
C GLU A 29 -6.94 -7.17 -4.92
N LEU A 30 -5.72 -7.00 -4.42
CA LEU A 30 -4.59 -6.50 -5.22
C LEU A 30 -4.19 -7.46 -6.33
N LEU A 31 -4.17 -8.77 -6.05
CA LEU A 31 -3.89 -9.81 -7.06
C LEU A 31 -4.94 -9.91 -8.17
N GLN A 32 -6.11 -9.29 -8.01
CA GLN A 32 -7.10 -9.19 -9.09
C GLN A 32 -6.85 -7.99 -10.03
N LEU A 33 -5.90 -7.12 -9.68
CA LEU A 33 -5.46 -6.01 -10.51
C LEU A 33 -4.33 -6.47 -11.44
N ASP A 34 -4.01 -5.61 -12.42
CA ASP A 34 -2.88 -5.77 -13.34
C ASP A 34 -1.54 -5.43 -12.65
N VAL A 35 -1.28 -6.12 -11.53
CA VAL A 35 -0.02 -6.06 -10.77
C VAL A 35 0.84 -7.27 -11.11
N ASP A 36 2.16 -7.11 -11.04
CA ASP A 36 3.11 -8.15 -11.40
C ASP A 36 3.24 -9.21 -10.29
N ASP A 37 3.39 -8.76 -9.04
CA ASP A 37 3.43 -9.64 -7.86
C ASP A 37 2.88 -8.95 -6.61
N VAL A 38 2.34 -9.75 -5.68
CA VAL A 38 1.95 -9.29 -4.34
C VAL A 38 2.40 -10.30 -3.30
N THR A 39 3.45 -9.94 -2.57
CA THR A 39 4.10 -10.79 -1.57
C THR A 39 3.92 -10.22 -0.16
N PRO A 40 3.42 -11.00 0.80
CA PRO A 40 3.38 -10.57 2.19
C PRO A 40 4.79 -10.49 2.77
N VAL A 41 5.13 -9.36 3.38
CA VAL A 41 6.41 -9.17 4.06
C VAL A 41 6.27 -9.80 5.44
N ARG A 42 6.63 -11.08 5.54
CA ARG A 42 6.73 -11.77 6.83
C ARG A 42 8.09 -11.44 7.45
N SER A 43 8.09 -11.07 8.73
CA SER A 43 9.30 -10.77 9.47
C SER A 43 10.21 -12.00 9.55
N ALA A 44 11.09 -12.16 8.57
CA ALA A 44 12.09 -13.21 8.50
C ALA A 44 13.34 -12.66 7.81
N GLY A 45 14.06 -11.79 8.51
CA GLY A 45 15.41 -11.35 8.14
C GLY A 45 15.45 -10.38 6.96
N ALA A 46 15.64 -9.10 7.27
CA ALA A 46 15.83 -8.06 6.26
C ALA A 46 17.09 -8.31 5.41
N PRO A 47 17.06 -8.09 4.08
CA PRO A 47 18.28 -7.89 3.32
C PRO A 47 18.98 -6.59 3.76
N PRO A 48 20.31 -6.58 3.90
CA PRO A 48 21.05 -5.40 4.34
C PRO A 48 20.94 -4.29 3.28
N GLY A 49 20.12 -3.27 3.55
CA GLY A 49 19.92 -2.13 2.65
C GLY A 49 18.59 -1.41 2.81
N ALA A 50 17.58 -2.05 3.43
CA ALA A 50 16.27 -1.44 3.64
C ALA A 50 16.31 -0.42 4.79
N ARG A 51 16.65 0.83 4.47
CA ARG A 51 16.44 1.99 5.34
C ARG A 51 15.10 2.61 4.98
N GLY A 52 14.02 2.13 5.58
CA GLY A 52 12.69 2.72 5.39
C GLY A 52 11.65 2.17 6.35
N TRP A 53 11.82 0.92 6.78
CA TRP A 53 10.82 0.22 7.56
C TRP A 53 11.45 -0.80 8.49
N ASP A 54 11.29 -0.65 9.82
CA ASP A 54 11.61 -1.74 10.74
C ASP A 54 10.70 -2.94 10.39
N MET A 55 11.30 -3.99 9.81
CA MET A 55 10.63 -5.13 9.19
C MET A 55 10.01 -6.12 10.18
N THR A 56 9.70 -5.68 11.40
CA THR A 56 8.95 -6.42 12.42
C THR A 56 7.44 -6.19 12.36
N GLN A 57 6.97 -5.42 11.38
CA GLN A 57 5.58 -5.02 11.32
C GLN A 57 4.71 -6.05 10.61
N VAL A 58 3.87 -6.70 11.40
CA VAL A 58 2.82 -7.60 10.96
C VAL A 58 1.84 -6.86 10.06
N GLY A 59 1.33 -7.51 9.00
CA GLY A 59 0.38 -6.91 8.07
C GLY A 59 0.99 -6.10 6.90
N ALA A 60 2.31 -6.22 6.69
CA ALA A 60 3.01 -5.61 5.55
C ALA A 60 2.85 -6.41 4.24
N LEU A 61 2.63 -5.71 3.13
CA LEU A 61 2.56 -6.26 1.77
C LEU A 61 3.51 -5.51 0.84
N LEU A 62 4.25 -6.25 0.02
CA LEU A 62 5.05 -5.73 -1.08
C LEU A 62 4.31 -5.99 -2.39
N VAL A 63 4.02 -4.94 -3.13
CA VAL A 63 3.37 -4.99 -4.45
C VAL A 63 4.39 -4.59 -5.50
N ILE A 64 4.62 -5.46 -6.47
CA ILE A 64 5.42 -5.19 -7.67
C ILE A 64 4.45 -4.92 -8.81
N MET A 65 4.65 -3.81 -9.51
CA MET A 65 3.82 -3.44 -10.66
C MET A 65 4.64 -2.64 -11.66
N ASN A 66 4.09 -2.47 -12.86
CA ASN A 66 4.66 -1.56 -13.84
C ASN A 66 4.58 -0.10 -13.34
N GLN A 67 5.65 0.67 -13.57
CA GLN A 67 5.74 2.10 -13.24
C GLN A 67 4.81 2.93 -14.14
N SER A 68 3.51 2.90 -13.83
CA SER A 68 2.45 3.57 -14.60
C SER A 68 1.44 4.22 -13.64
N ALA A 69 1.01 5.46 -13.96
CA ALA A 69 -0.08 6.15 -13.23
C ALA A 69 -1.33 5.28 -13.11
N THR A 70 -1.70 4.57 -14.18
CA THR A 70 -2.86 3.69 -14.23
C THR A 70 -2.74 2.52 -13.25
N ALA A 71 -1.58 1.85 -13.20
CA ALA A 71 -1.35 0.72 -12.29
C ALA A 71 -1.35 1.18 -10.83
N LEU A 72 -0.61 2.26 -10.53
CA LEU A 72 -0.55 2.84 -9.19
C LEU A 72 -1.92 3.34 -8.73
N GLY A 73 -2.65 4.05 -9.61
CA GLY A 73 -4.00 4.53 -9.35
C GLY A 73 -5.01 3.40 -9.12
N ALA A 74 -4.90 2.29 -9.84
CA ALA A 74 -5.73 1.10 -9.64
C ALA A 74 -5.48 0.45 -8.27
N VAL A 75 -4.20 0.27 -7.90
CA VAL A 75 -3.81 -0.28 -6.59
C VAL A 75 -4.28 0.62 -5.46
N VAL A 76 -3.97 1.90 -5.52
CA VAL A 76 -4.38 2.90 -4.54
C VAL A 76 -5.91 2.97 -4.42
N GLY A 77 -6.63 2.95 -5.54
CA GLY A 77 -8.09 2.92 -5.56
C GLY A 77 -8.67 1.65 -4.93
N ALA A 78 -8.05 0.49 -5.14
CA ALA A 78 -8.46 -0.77 -4.52
C ALA A 78 -8.20 -0.76 -3.00
N VAL A 79 -7.03 -0.29 -2.56
CA VAL A 79 -6.69 -0.11 -1.14
C VAL A 79 -7.73 0.78 -0.45
N ARG A 80 -8.07 1.92 -1.06
CA ARG A 80 -9.10 2.84 -0.55
C ARG A 80 -10.47 2.16 -0.41
N ARG A 81 -10.96 1.52 -1.49
CA ARG A 81 -12.26 0.83 -1.48
C ARG A 81 -12.29 -0.30 -0.46
N TRP A 82 -11.20 -1.04 -0.32
CA TRP A 82 -11.05 -2.07 0.69
C TRP A 82 -11.16 -1.48 2.10
N ARG A 83 -10.41 -0.40 2.39
CA ARG A 83 -10.44 0.30 3.68
C ARG A 83 -11.83 0.82 4.03
N ASP A 84 -12.56 1.37 3.04
CA ASP A 84 -13.92 1.86 3.23
C ASP A 84 -14.93 0.74 3.56
N ARG A 85 -14.62 -0.52 3.21
CA ARG A 85 -15.41 -1.70 3.59
C ARG A 85 -15.04 -2.25 4.97
N CYS A 86 -13.82 -2.01 5.45
CA CYS A 86 -13.40 -2.39 6.79
C CYS A 86 -14.15 -1.56 7.84
N ARG A 87 -14.66 -2.22 8.88
CA ARG A 87 -15.35 -1.54 9.98
C ARG A 87 -14.42 -0.65 10.80
N GLU A 88 -13.21 -1.13 11.04
CA GLU A 88 -12.23 -0.54 11.97
C GLU A 88 -11.31 0.48 11.27
N ARG A 89 -11.42 0.62 9.93
CA ARG A 89 -10.67 1.59 9.09
C ARG A 89 -9.19 1.72 9.49
N PRO A 90 -8.41 0.62 9.37
CA PRO A 90 -7.02 0.61 9.80
C PRO A 90 -6.23 1.75 9.14
N THR A 91 -5.20 2.22 9.85
CA THR A 91 -4.23 3.18 9.32
C THR A 91 -3.40 2.47 8.26
N ILE A 92 -3.36 3.06 7.06
CA ILE A 92 -2.65 2.50 5.92
C ILE A 92 -1.47 3.40 5.61
N ARG A 93 -0.28 2.82 5.57
CA ARG A 93 0.92 3.53 5.13
C ARG A 93 1.42 2.92 3.83
N LEU A 94 1.61 3.77 2.83
CA LEU A 94 2.14 3.45 1.52
C LEU A 94 3.55 4.02 1.39
N GLU A 95 4.48 3.27 0.80
CA GLU A 95 5.83 3.74 0.53
C GLU A 95 6.28 3.35 -0.88
N ILE A 96 6.80 4.30 -1.65
CA ILE A 96 7.38 4.12 -2.99
C ILE A 96 8.67 4.91 -3.07
N ASP A 97 9.80 4.27 -3.42
CA ASP A 97 11.10 4.93 -3.62
C ASP A 97 11.55 5.86 -2.45
N GLY A 98 11.07 5.59 -1.23
CA GLY A 98 11.35 6.38 -0.02
C GLY A 98 10.37 7.53 0.24
N ASP A 99 9.44 7.81 -0.67
CA ASP A 99 8.28 8.67 -0.40
C ASP A 99 7.21 7.87 0.34
N VAL A 100 6.76 8.44 1.46
CA VAL A 100 5.80 7.82 2.35
C VAL A 100 4.50 8.60 2.33
N LEU A 101 3.39 7.88 2.14
CA LEU A 101 2.03 8.37 2.34
C LEU A 101 1.35 7.58 3.45
N GLU A 102 1.16 8.21 4.60
CA GLU A 102 0.39 7.65 5.71
C GLU A 102 -1.05 8.18 5.68
N ILE A 103 -2.01 7.27 5.79
CA ILE A 103 -3.44 7.60 5.83
C ILE A 103 -4.05 7.04 7.11
N ALA A 104 -4.16 7.92 8.10
CA ALA A 104 -4.89 7.72 9.36
C ALA A 104 -6.40 8.00 9.17
N GLU A 105 -7.18 7.96 10.26
CA GLU A 105 -8.61 8.37 10.30
C GLU A 105 -8.80 9.80 9.77
N THR A 106 -8.92 9.92 8.45
CA THR A 106 -9.00 11.19 7.72
C THR A 106 -10.24 11.14 6.83
N SER A 107 -10.87 12.30 6.58
CA SER A 107 -12.03 12.40 5.70
C SER A 107 -11.77 11.76 4.32
N PRO A 108 -12.80 11.15 3.71
CA PRO A 108 -12.64 10.47 2.42
C PRO A 108 -12.17 11.42 1.31
N GLU A 109 -12.52 12.72 1.36
CA GLU A 109 -12.05 13.70 0.38
C GLU A 109 -10.55 14.00 0.50
N LEU A 110 -10.06 14.15 1.73
CA LEU A 110 -8.64 14.37 2.02
C LEU A 110 -7.80 13.15 1.64
N THR A 111 -8.32 11.97 1.95
CA THR A 111 -7.72 10.69 1.54
C THR A 111 -7.61 10.60 0.02
N ALA A 112 -8.69 10.91 -0.71
CA ALA A 112 -8.69 10.91 -2.17
C ALA A 112 -7.66 11.89 -2.75
N ARG A 113 -7.61 13.12 -2.23
CA ARG A 113 -6.62 14.14 -2.63
C ARG A 113 -5.19 13.71 -2.38
N ALA A 114 -4.91 13.12 -1.21
CA ALA A 114 -3.56 12.68 -0.85
C ALA A 114 -3.09 11.55 -1.78
N PHE A 115 -4.00 10.63 -2.12
CA PHE A 115 -3.76 9.59 -3.10
C PHE A 115 -3.50 10.14 -4.51
N GLU A 116 -4.31 11.09 -4.98
CA GLU A 116 -4.11 11.72 -6.29
C GLU A 116 -2.71 12.37 -6.38
N LEU A 117 -2.29 13.10 -5.34
CA LEU A 117 -0.97 13.73 -5.29
C LEU A 117 0.16 12.72 -5.25
N PHE A 118 -0.03 11.60 -4.56
CA PHE A 118 0.95 10.52 -4.50
C PHE A 118 1.08 9.83 -5.86
N VAL A 119 -0.03 9.56 -6.54
CA VAL A 119 -0.03 9.00 -7.90
C VAL A 119 0.66 9.96 -8.89
N ASP A 120 0.33 11.26 -8.86
CA ASP A 120 0.94 12.26 -9.74
C ASP A 120 2.45 12.39 -9.52
N ARG A 121 2.92 12.27 -8.26
CA ARG A 121 4.35 12.32 -7.92
C ARG A 121 5.14 11.11 -8.42
N HIS A 122 4.55 9.92 -8.36
CA HIS A 122 5.22 8.66 -8.72
C HIS A 122 4.90 8.15 -10.12
N SER A 123 4.00 8.84 -10.84
CA SER A 123 3.83 8.59 -12.26
C SER A 123 5.00 9.19 -13.03
N PRO A 124 5.62 8.44 -13.96
CA PRO A 124 6.56 9.04 -14.89
C PRO A 124 5.82 10.15 -15.65
N ALA A 125 6.49 11.28 -15.86
CA ALA A 125 5.93 12.48 -16.49
C ALA A 125 5.53 12.32 -17.98
N GLY A 126 5.29 11.09 -18.46
CA GLY A 126 5.04 10.74 -19.85
C GLY A 126 3.61 10.29 -20.19
N ASP A 127 2.70 10.09 -19.22
CA ASP A 127 1.32 9.61 -19.49
C ASP A 127 0.27 10.73 -19.36
N ARG A 128 0.63 11.96 -19.75
CA ARG A 128 -0.35 12.99 -20.16
C ARG A 128 -0.41 12.95 -21.67
N SER A 129 -1.24 12.10 -22.26
CA SER A 129 -1.62 12.20 -23.68
C SER A 129 -3.09 11.92 -23.86
#